data_AF-A0A9D9XH17-F1
#
_entry.id   AF-A0A9D9XH17-F1
#
_cell.length_a   1.000
_cell.length_b   1.000
_cell.length_c   1.000
_cell.angle_alpha   90.00
_cell.angle_beta   90.00
_cell.angle_gamma   90.00
#
_symmetry.space_group_name_H-M   'P 1'
#
loop_
_entity.id
_entity.type
_entity.pdbx_description
1 polymer ?
#
loop_
_entity_poly.entity_id
_entity_poly.type
_entity_poly.pdbx_seq_one_letter_code
_entity_poly.pdbx_strand_id
1 'polypeptide(L)'
;MRNIYFVIVISVISVLYLLLNAYVYHRASVALPNKVARNTFTVLFWMCSVSFLVGQFLERTPWVSLTTVISGIGSVWLALFFYALLFVLVIDLFALLQRVTSLLPVSFLEIATPFRLFIVVAVSTISLVTVGLINARYPTVNEYEVRINKQVAGKKQLTVALATDIHMGYIIGNRRLSDLV
;
A
#
# COMPACT_ATOMS: atom_id res chain seq x y z
N MET A 1 -4.30 -30.77 12.16
CA MET A 1 -3.75 -29.73 13.06
C MET A 1 -3.25 -28.46 12.34
N ARG A 2 -2.71 -28.53 11.11
CA ARG A 2 -2.24 -27.35 10.35
C ARG A 2 -3.34 -26.37 9.89
N ASN A 3 -4.60 -26.81 9.82
CA ASN A 3 -5.71 -25.97 9.31
C ASN A 3 -6.32 -25.02 10.34
N ILE A 4 -6.39 -25.39 11.63
CA ILE A 4 -7.07 -24.54 12.63
C ILE A 4 -6.26 -23.27 12.92
N TYR A 5 -4.95 -23.40 13.12
CA TYR A 5 -4.06 -22.26 13.34
C TYR A 5 -4.03 -21.31 12.14
N PHE A 6 -4.00 -21.86 10.93
CA PHE A 6 -4.05 -21.05 9.71
C PHE A 6 -5.34 -20.23 9.60
N VAL A 7 -6.50 -20.85 9.87
CA VAL A 7 -7.79 -20.17 9.87
C VAL A 7 -7.85 -19.09 10.96
N ILE A 8 -7.38 -19.39 12.16
CA ILE A 8 -7.32 -18.41 13.26
C ILE A 8 -6.47 -17.21 12.86
N VAL A 9 -5.26 -17.42 12.35
CA VAL A 9 -4.34 -16.34 11.97
C VAL A 9 -4.96 -15.46 10.88
N ILE A 10 -5.51 -16.04 9.82
CA ILE A 10 -6.17 -15.26 8.75
C ILE A 10 -7.38 -14.50 9.29
N SER A 11 -8.16 -15.10 10.18
CA SER A 11 -9.35 -14.46 10.75
C SER A 11 -8.95 -13.25 11.60
N VAL A 12 -7.94 -13.40 12.45
CA VAL A 12 -7.42 -12.31 13.30
C VAL A 12 -6.87 -11.17 12.43
N ILE A 13 -6.06 -11.48 11.41
CA ILE A 13 -5.51 -10.46 10.50
C ILE A 13 -6.63 -9.75 9.73
N SER A 14 -7.65 -10.49 9.25
CA SER A 14 -8.77 -9.92 8.50
C SER A 14 -9.62 -8.99 9.38
N VAL A 15 -9.88 -9.39 10.63
CA VAL A 15 -10.59 -8.55 11.60
C VAL A 15 -9.79 -7.29 11.91
N LEU A 16 -8.49 -7.41 12.18
CA LEU A 16 -7.62 -6.26 12.42
C LEU A 16 -7.62 -5.31 11.22
N TYR A 17 -7.49 -5.84 10.00
CA TYR A 17 -7.56 -5.07 8.77
C TYR A 17 -8.88 -4.29 8.65
N LEU A 18 -10.03 -4.93 8.90
CA LEU A 18 -11.34 -4.28 8.84
C LEU A 18 -11.51 -3.22 9.93
N LEU A 19 -10.99 -3.45 11.14
CA LEU A 19 -11.02 -2.47 12.23
C LEU A 19 -10.19 -1.23 11.90
N LEU A 20 -8.99 -1.41 11.35
CA LEU A 20 -8.15 -0.29 10.94
C LEU A 20 -8.76 0.46 9.75
N ASN A 21 -9.40 -0.24 8.80
CA ASN A 21 -10.17 0.40 7.73
C ASN A 21 -11.35 1.20 8.29
N ALA A 22 -12.09 0.65 9.26
CA ALA A 22 -13.18 1.35 9.93
C ALA A 22 -12.69 2.62 10.66
N TYR A 23 -11.51 2.56 11.28
CA TYR A 23 -10.87 3.71 11.92
C TYR A 23 -10.52 4.82 10.91
N VAL A 24 -9.83 4.48 9.81
CA VAL A 24 -9.51 5.44 8.74
C VAL A 24 -10.79 6.01 8.13
N TYR A 25 -11.79 5.16 7.86
CA TYR A 25 -13.10 5.57 7.37
C TYR A 25 -13.80 6.55 8.31
N HIS A 26 -13.81 6.28 9.62
CA HIS A 26 -14.41 7.18 10.60
C HIS A 26 -13.77 8.57 10.54
N ARG A 27 -12.42 8.63 10.56
CA ARG A 27 -11.68 9.90 10.44
C ARG A 27 -11.97 10.63 9.13
N ALA A 28 -11.99 9.93 8.02
CA ALA A 28 -12.27 10.51 6.70
C ALA A 28 -13.73 10.98 6.55
N SER A 29 -14.70 10.20 7.02
CA SER A 29 -16.13 10.47 6.85
C SER A 29 -16.62 11.68 7.67
N VAL A 30 -16.02 11.93 8.83
CA VAL A 30 -16.27 13.13 9.65
C VAL A 30 -15.73 14.39 8.97
N ALA A 31 -14.66 14.27 8.18
CA ALA A 31 -14.09 15.39 7.46
C ALA A 31 -14.90 15.83 6.23
N LEU A 32 -15.81 14.99 5.73
CA LEU A 32 -16.63 15.28 4.55
C LEU A 32 -17.84 16.15 4.91
N PRO A 33 -18.02 17.33 4.27
CA PRO A 33 -19.04 18.29 4.66
C PRO A 33 -20.46 17.91 4.17
N ASN A 34 -20.57 17.17 3.07
CA ASN A 34 -21.86 16.87 2.42
C ASN A 34 -22.27 15.40 2.62
N LYS A 35 -23.55 15.17 2.98
CA LYS A 35 -24.15 13.84 3.15
C LYS A 35 -24.08 12.98 1.87
N VAL A 36 -24.28 13.58 0.69
CA VAL A 36 -24.19 12.87 -0.59
C VAL A 36 -22.74 12.41 -0.83
N ALA A 37 -21.78 13.33 -0.69
CA ALA A 37 -20.36 13.01 -0.83
C ALA A 37 -19.91 11.93 0.16
N ARG A 38 -20.39 12.00 1.41
CA ARG A 38 -20.13 10.98 2.43
C ARG A 38 -20.67 9.62 2.04
N ASN A 39 -21.93 9.53 1.58
CA ASN A 39 -22.52 8.27 1.15
C ASN A 39 -21.79 7.66 -0.05
N THR A 40 -21.45 8.46 -1.06
CA THR A 40 -20.66 8.01 -2.21
C THR A 40 -19.29 7.50 -1.76
N PHE A 41 -18.61 8.24 -0.89
CA PHE A 41 -17.34 7.83 -0.30
C PHE A 41 -17.46 6.52 0.48
N THR A 42 -18.50 6.35 1.31
CA THR A 42 -18.75 5.12 2.07
C THR A 42 -18.86 3.90 1.15
N VAL A 43 -19.65 4.00 0.08
CA VAL A 43 -19.84 2.90 -0.87
C VAL A 43 -18.51 2.55 -1.54
N LEU A 44 -17.79 3.53 -2.07
CA LEU A 44 -16.51 3.31 -2.75
C LEU A 44 -15.44 2.76 -1.80
N PHE A 45 -15.32 3.33 -0.60
CA PHE A 45 -14.35 2.92 0.41
C PHE A 45 -14.53 1.45 0.78
N TRP A 46 -15.75 1.05 1.14
CA TRP A 46 -16.00 -0.34 1.56
C TRP A 46 -15.94 -1.32 0.40
N MET A 47 -16.35 -0.91 -0.80
CA MET A 47 -16.19 -1.73 -2.01
C MET A 47 -14.71 -2.07 -2.26
N CYS A 48 -13.81 -1.07 -2.19
CA CYS A 48 -12.38 -1.29 -2.34
C CYS A 48 -11.75 -2.02 -1.14
N SER A 49 -12.19 -1.73 0.08
CA SER A 49 -11.69 -2.42 1.28
C SER A 49 -12.00 -3.91 1.26
N VAL A 50 -13.21 -4.28 0.85
CA VAL A 50 -13.63 -5.68 0.76
C VAL A 50 -12.99 -6.37 -0.45
N SER A 51 -12.72 -5.65 -1.55
CA SER A 51 -12.09 -6.25 -2.73
C SER A 51 -10.71 -6.84 -2.44
N PHE A 52 -9.96 -6.30 -1.47
CA PHE A 52 -8.71 -6.92 -1.01
C PHE A 52 -8.94 -8.31 -0.43
N LEU A 53 -9.83 -8.44 0.56
CA LEU A 53 -10.12 -9.73 1.18
C LEU A 53 -10.68 -10.71 0.15
N VAL A 54 -11.66 -10.27 -0.65
CA VAL A 54 -12.28 -11.10 -1.69
C VAL A 54 -11.24 -11.55 -2.72
N GLY A 55 -10.35 -10.67 -3.16
CA GLY A 55 -9.26 -11.00 -4.10
C GLY A 55 -8.37 -12.13 -3.58
N GLN A 56 -7.95 -12.06 -2.31
CA GLN A 56 -7.14 -13.10 -1.68
C GLN A 56 -7.83 -14.47 -1.62
N PHE A 57 -9.16 -14.51 -1.49
CA PHE A 57 -9.92 -15.76 -1.57
C PHE A 57 -10.14 -16.21 -3.02
N LEU A 58 -10.35 -15.28 -3.95
CA LEU A 58 -10.57 -15.56 -5.37
C LEU A 58 -9.33 -16.12 -6.07
N GLU A 59 -8.12 -15.83 -5.60
CA GLU A 59 -6.88 -16.42 -6.11
C GLU A 59 -6.85 -17.96 -6.03
N ARG A 60 -7.72 -18.57 -5.24
CA ARG A 60 -7.88 -20.03 -5.16
C ARG A 60 -8.89 -20.59 -6.17
N THR A 61 -9.54 -19.73 -6.95
CA THR A 61 -10.58 -20.10 -7.91
C THR A 61 -10.05 -20.10 -9.34
N PRO A 62 -10.66 -20.87 -10.26
CA PRO A 62 -10.21 -20.92 -11.66
C PRO A 62 -10.58 -19.66 -12.48
N TRP A 63 -11.22 -18.65 -11.88
CA TRP A 63 -11.76 -17.49 -12.60
C TRP A 63 -10.68 -16.41 -12.78
N VAL A 64 -9.80 -16.62 -13.76
CA VAL A 64 -8.59 -15.80 -13.96
C VAL A 64 -8.90 -14.31 -14.15
N SER A 65 -9.84 -13.95 -15.04
CA SER A 65 -10.11 -12.54 -15.37
C SER A 65 -10.69 -11.74 -14.19
N LEU A 66 -11.70 -12.30 -13.51
CA LEU A 66 -12.33 -11.65 -12.35
C LEU A 66 -11.36 -11.55 -11.16
N THR A 67 -10.59 -12.61 -10.91
CA THR A 67 -9.56 -12.63 -9.87
C THR A 67 -8.51 -11.56 -10.13
N THR A 68 -8.04 -11.41 -11.37
CA THR A 68 -7.01 -10.43 -11.72
C THR A 68 -7.49 -8.99 -11.44
N VAL A 69 -8.73 -8.68 -11.80
CA VAL A 69 -9.31 -7.34 -11.57
C VAL A 69 -9.52 -7.10 -10.07
N ILE A 70 -10.15 -8.03 -9.35
CA ILE A 70 -10.51 -7.85 -7.94
C ILE A 70 -9.24 -7.83 -7.06
N SER A 71 -8.31 -8.75 -7.25
CA SER A 71 -7.02 -8.75 -6.55
C SER A 71 -6.19 -7.53 -6.90
N GLY A 72 -6.24 -7.05 -8.15
CA GLY A 72 -5.59 -5.81 -8.57
C GLY A 72 -6.12 -4.58 -7.82
N ILE A 73 -7.45 -4.39 -7.81
CA ILE A 73 -8.11 -3.30 -7.06
C ILE A 73 -7.78 -3.42 -5.57
N GLY A 74 -7.91 -4.63 -5.01
CA GLY A 74 -7.61 -4.90 -3.62
C GLY A 74 -6.17 -4.59 -3.22
N SER A 75 -5.21 -4.89 -4.08
CA SER A 75 -3.79 -4.65 -3.80
C SER A 75 -3.43 -3.17 -3.88
N VAL A 76 -3.99 -2.44 -4.84
CA VAL A 76 -3.86 -0.97 -4.89
C VAL A 76 -4.54 -0.34 -3.67
N TRP A 77 -5.71 -0.84 -3.28
CA TRP A 77 -6.41 -0.39 -2.07
C TRP A 77 -5.55 -0.60 -0.83
N LEU A 78 -4.93 -1.76 -0.66
CA LEU A 78 -4.08 -2.05 0.50
C LEU A 78 -2.97 -1.00 0.64
N ALA A 79 -2.33 -0.61 -0.47
CA ALA A 79 -1.30 0.43 -0.48
C ALA A 79 -1.87 1.80 -0.09
N LEU A 80 -2.99 2.21 -0.69
CA LEU A 80 -3.67 3.47 -0.37
C LEU A 80 -4.08 3.51 1.11
N PHE A 81 -4.73 2.46 1.59
CA PHE A 81 -5.15 2.31 2.99
C PHE A 81 -3.96 2.39 3.95
N PHE A 82 -2.86 1.70 3.65
CA PHE A 82 -1.68 1.70 4.53
C PHE A 82 -1.09 3.10 4.71
N TYR A 83 -0.87 3.83 3.61
CA TYR A 83 -0.34 5.20 3.70
C TYR A 83 -1.36 6.16 4.34
N ALA A 84 -2.65 6.03 4.03
CA ALA A 84 -3.69 6.81 4.70
C ALA A 84 -3.71 6.55 6.21
N LEU A 85 -3.58 5.29 6.64
CA LEU A 85 -3.49 4.90 8.05
C LEU A 85 -2.28 5.57 8.72
N LEU A 86 -1.10 5.53 8.10
CA LEU A 86 0.10 6.17 8.64
C LEU A 86 -0.11 7.68 8.83
N PHE A 87 -0.64 8.37 7.82
CA PHE A 87 -0.93 9.80 7.93
C PHE A 87 -1.93 10.11 9.05
N VAL A 88 -3.02 9.35 9.13
CA VAL A 88 -4.04 9.54 10.18
C VAL A 88 -3.43 9.29 11.57
N LEU A 89 -2.62 8.25 11.74
CA LEU A 89 -1.93 7.98 13.01
C LEU A 89 -0.96 9.09 13.40
N VAL A 90 -0.22 9.64 12.43
CA VAL A 90 0.68 10.78 12.66
C VAL A 90 -0.10 12.02 13.09
N ILE A 91 -1.20 12.35 12.40
CA ILE A 91 -2.09 13.47 12.76
C ILE A 91 -2.62 13.30 14.19
N ASP A 92 -3.08 12.11 14.53
CA ASP A 92 -3.67 11.83 15.83
C ASP A 92 -2.63 11.83 16.96
N LEU A 93 -1.42 11.35 16.67
CA LEU A 93 -0.29 11.44 17.59
C LEU A 93 0.09 12.90 17.85
N PHE A 94 0.15 13.74 16.81
CA PHE A 94 0.38 15.18 16.98
C PHE A 94 -0.72 15.84 17.81
N ALA A 95 -2.00 15.54 17.54
CA ALA A 95 -3.12 16.06 18.31
C ALA A 95 -3.07 15.63 19.79
N LEU A 96 -2.67 14.38 20.06
CA LEU A 96 -2.50 13.87 21.42
C LEU A 96 -1.35 14.57 22.15
N LEU A 97 -0.20 14.72 21.49
CA LEU A 97 0.98 15.38 22.06
C LEU A 97 0.69 16.85 22.39
N GLN A 98 -0.04 17.56 21.52
CA GLN A 98 -0.46 18.92 21.78
C GLN A 98 -1.36 19.00 23.02
N ARG A 99 -2.32 18.08 23.17
CA ARG A 99 -3.22 18.03 24.32
C ARG A 99 -2.51 17.72 25.64
N VAL A 100 -1.49 16.87 25.61
CA VAL A 100 -0.78 16.42 26.83
C VAL A 100 0.29 17.41 27.27
N THR A 101 1.00 18.02 26.33
CA THR A 101 2.21 18.78 26.67
C THR A 101 2.00 20.28 26.75
N SER A 102 0.96 20.87 26.13
CA SER A 102 0.75 22.35 26.06
C SER A 102 1.97 23.18 25.62
N LEU A 103 3.08 22.51 25.22
CA LEU A 103 4.40 23.09 24.94
C LEU A 103 4.60 23.34 23.44
N LEU A 104 3.74 22.77 22.59
CA LEU A 104 3.78 23.01 21.16
C LEU A 104 3.03 24.31 20.88
N PRO A 105 3.67 25.32 20.24
CA PRO A 105 2.97 26.52 19.79
C PRO A 105 1.82 26.10 18.88
N VAL A 106 0.70 26.84 18.88
CA VAL A 106 -0.53 26.56 18.11
C VAL A 106 -0.21 26.30 16.64
N SER A 107 0.04 25.03 16.28
CA SER A 107 0.75 24.68 15.05
C SER A 107 -0.13 23.83 14.16
N PHE A 108 -0.63 24.44 13.07
CA PHE A 108 -1.26 23.81 11.91
C PHE A 108 -2.60 23.06 12.12
N LEU A 109 -2.73 22.19 13.13
CA LEU A 109 -3.93 21.37 13.36
C LEU A 109 -5.15 22.18 13.83
N GLU A 110 -4.95 23.27 14.56
CA GLU A 110 -6.05 24.18 14.95
C GLU A 110 -6.50 25.11 13.81
N ILE A 111 -5.61 25.36 12.83
CA ILE A 111 -5.86 26.27 11.70
C ILE A 111 -6.47 25.52 10.51
N ALA A 112 -6.12 24.25 10.34
CA ALA A 112 -6.61 23.41 9.25
C ALA A 112 -8.00 22.84 9.59
N THR A 113 -8.99 23.12 8.73
CA THR A 113 -10.30 22.46 8.86
C THR A 113 -10.17 20.95 8.62
N PRO A 114 -11.01 20.10 9.24
CA PRO A 114 -10.99 18.66 9.01
C PRO A 114 -11.01 18.27 7.53
N PHE A 115 -11.78 19.02 6.72
CA PHE A 115 -11.85 18.83 5.27
C PHE A 115 -10.52 19.11 4.56
N ARG A 116 -9.78 20.16 4.95
CA ARG A 116 -8.45 20.45 4.39
C ARG A 116 -7.45 19.35 4.73
N LEU A 117 -7.45 18.87 5.97
CA LEU A 117 -6.59 17.74 6.38
C LEU A 117 -6.91 16.49 5.57
N PHE A 118 -8.20 16.18 5.37
CA PHE A 118 -8.62 15.07 4.51
C PHE A 118 -8.08 15.19 3.08
N ILE A 119 -8.18 16.38 2.47
CA ILE A 119 -7.62 16.60 1.11
C ILE A 119 -6.11 16.38 1.10
N VAL A 120 -5.38 16.94 2.07
CA VAL A 120 -3.92 16.78 2.15
C VAL A 120 -3.54 15.31 2.28
N VAL A 121 -4.21 14.56 3.15
CA VAL A 121 -3.97 13.11 3.32
C VAL A 121 -4.30 12.34 2.05
N ALA A 122 -5.46 12.62 1.42
CA ALA A 122 -5.88 11.94 0.21
C ALA A 122 -4.92 12.19 -0.95
N VAL A 123 -4.55 13.44 -1.21
CA VAL A 123 -3.62 13.83 -2.28
C VAL A 123 -2.24 13.21 -2.02
N SER A 124 -1.70 13.34 -0.80
CA SER A 124 -0.38 12.79 -0.46
C SER A 124 -0.35 11.26 -0.62
N THR A 125 -1.40 10.58 -0.18
CA THR A 125 -1.55 9.13 -0.30
C THR A 125 -1.58 8.69 -1.76
N ILE A 126 -2.41 9.35 -2.58
CA ILE A 126 -2.52 9.04 -4.02
C ILE A 126 -1.18 9.29 -4.71
N SER A 127 -0.54 10.45 -4.46
CA SER A 127 0.76 10.80 -5.05
C SER A 127 1.84 9.78 -4.68
N LEU A 128 1.96 9.38 -3.41
CA LEU A 128 2.94 8.39 -2.97
C LEU A 128 2.73 7.04 -3.64
N VAL A 129 1.48 6.56 -3.70
CA VAL A 129 1.16 5.28 -4.34
C VAL A 129 1.41 5.35 -5.85
N THR A 130 1.05 6.44 -6.52
CA THR A 130 1.31 6.61 -7.96
C THR A 130 2.82 6.66 -8.26
N VAL A 131 3.60 7.41 -7.48
CA VAL A 131 5.06 7.46 -7.63
C VAL A 131 5.67 6.08 -7.36
N GLY A 132 5.21 5.37 -6.33
CA GLY A 132 5.64 4.00 -6.05
C GLY A 132 5.35 3.03 -7.21
N LEU A 133 4.17 3.14 -7.82
CA LEU A 133 3.80 2.35 -9.00
C LEU A 133 4.66 2.67 -10.22
N ILE A 134 5.02 3.93 -10.45
CA ILE A 134 5.92 4.34 -11.53
C ILE A 134 7.34 3.79 -11.27
N ASN A 135 7.86 3.97 -10.06
CA ASN A 135 9.18 3.46 -9.68
C ASN A 135 9.27 1.93 -9.81
N ALA A 136 8.21 1.21 -9.42
CA ALA A 136 8.12 -0.23 -9.59
C ALA A 136 7.98 -0.68 -11.05
N ARG A 137 7.58 0.22 -11.97
CA ARG A 137 7.44 -0.06 -13.39
C ARG A 137 8.72 0.22 -14.19
N TYR A 138 9.56 1.12 -13.71
CA TYR A 138 10.79 1.55 -14.39
C TYR A 138 12.00 1.35 -13.46
N PRO A 139 12.48 0.10 -13.28
CA PRO A 139 13.65 -0.16 -12.45
C PRO A 139 14.90 0.49 -13.05
N THR A 140 15.72 1.09 -12.19
CA THR A 140 17.01 1.67 -12.59
C THR A 140 18.08 0.60 -12.56
N VAL A 141 18.85 0.47 -13.65
CA VAL A 141 19.99 -0.44 -13.74
C VAL A 141 21.21 0.23 -13.09
N ASN A 142 21.79 -0.42 -12.09
CA ASN A 142 23.01 0.04 -11.43
C ASN A 142 24.19 -0.84 -11.84
N GLU A 143 25.20 -0.24 -12.46
CA GLU A 143 26.41 -0.93 -12.89
C GLU A 143 27.50 -0.79 -11.82
N TYR A 144 28.10 -1.93 -11.43
CA TYR A 144 29.17 -1.97 -10.45
C TYR A 144 30.39 -2.71 -11.02
N GLU A 145 31.56 -2.08 -10.97
CA GLU A 145 32.81 -2.74 -11.34
C GLU A 145 33.43 -3.39 -10.10
N VAL A 146 33.38 -4.72 -10.03
CA VAL A 146 34.01 -5.49 -8.94
C VAL A 146 35.35 -6.04 -9.43
N ARG A 147 36.45 -5.53 -8.88
CA ARG A 147 37.80 -6.02 -9.16
C ARG A 147 38.21 -7.08 -8.16
N ILE A 148 38.46 -8.29 -8.65
CA ILE A 148 38.93 -9.40 -7.83
C ILE A 148 40.40 -9.64 -8.16
N ASN A 149 41.28 -9.53 -7.16
CA ASN A 149 42.70 -9.80 -7.33
C ASN A 149 42.98 -11.30 -7.31
N LYS A 150 42.52 -12.01 -8.35
CA LYS A 150 42.73 -13.44 -8.55
C LYS A 150 43.34 -13.69 -9.93
N GLN A 151 44.38 -14.51 -9.98
CA GLN A 151 44.96 -14.94 -11.25
C GLN A 151 44.03 -15.96 -11.92
N VAL A 152 43.62 -15.67 -13.15
CA VAL A 152 42.74 -16.52 -13.96
C VAL A 152 43.31 -16.64 -15.37
N ALA A 153 43.38 -17.86 -15.90
CA ALA A 153 43.76 -18.10 -17.29
C ALA A 153 42.55 -17.82 -18.21
N GLY A 154 42.76 -17.08 -19.31
CA GLY A 154 41.69 -16.74 -20.26
C GLY A 154 41.05 -15.37 -20.04
N LYS A 155 39.72 -15.28 -20.16
CA LYS A 155 38.97 -13.99 -20.18
C LYS A 155 38.98 -13.35 -18.78
N LYS A 156 39.61 -12.17 -18.67
CA LYS A 156 39.80 -11.43 -17.40
C LYS A 156 38.63 -10.53 -16.98
N GLN A 157 37.60 -10.42 -17.82
CA GLN A 157 36.41 -9.61 -17.56
C GLN A 157 35.15 -10.44 -17.78
N LEU A 158 34.24 -10.34 -16.82
CA LEU A 158 32.94 -11.00 -16.81
C LEU A 158 31.87 -9.95 -16.57
N THR A 159 30.85 -9.91 -17.42
CA THR A 159 29.64 -9.11 -17.18
C THR A 159 28.61 -10.03 -16.53
N VAL A 160 28.11 -9.65 -15.35
CA VAL A 160 27.08 -10.39 -14.61
C VAL A 160 25.89 -9.47 -14.43
N ALA A 161 24.72 -9.90 -14.92
CA ALA A 161 23.46 -9.27 -14.57
C ALA A 161 22.88 -10.00 -13.35
N LEU A 162 22.61 -9.25 -12.27
CA LEU A 162 21.95 -9.76 -11.07
C LEU A 162 20.60 -9.06 -10.92
N ALA A 163 19.52 -9.84 -10.95
CA ALA A 163 18.20 -9.38 -10.58
C ALA A 163 17.73 -10.17 -9.35
N THR A 164 17.38 -9.48 -8.27
CA THR A 164 16.87 -10.07 -7.03
C THR A 164 15.41 -9.71 -6.81
N ASP A 165 14.75 -10.41 -5.88
CA ASP A 165 13.42 -10.07 -5.36
C ASP A 165 12.30 -10.01 -6.43
N ILE A 166 12.43 -10.85 -7.46
CA ILE A 166 11.41 -11.05 -8.47
C ILE A 166 10.26 -11.87 -7.87
N HIS A 167 9.33 -11.20 -7.18
CA HIS A 167 8.11 -11.82 -6.66
C HIS A 167 7.06 -11.98 -7.77
N MET A 168 7.15 -13.06 -8.53
CA MET A 168 6.13 -13.39 -9.53
C MET A 168 4.77 -13.71 -8.90
N GLY A 169 3.71 -13.15 -9.46
CA GLY A 169 2.32 -13.38 -9.04
C GLY A 169 1.35 -12.79 -10.05
N TYR A 170 0.04 -12.83 -9.77
CA TYR A 170 -0.99 -12.33 -10.71
C TYR A 170 -0.82 -10.84 -11.10
N ILE A 171 -0.16 -10.05 -10.24
CA ILE A 171 0.10 -8.62 -10.46
C ILE A 171 1.38 -8.38 -11.28
N ILE A 172 2.40 -9.23 -11.10
CA ILE A 172 3.67 -9.19 -11.85
C ILE A 172 3.61 -10.34 -12.87
N GLY A 173 2.88 -10.09 -13.96
CA GLY A 173 2.71 -11.06 -15.04
C GLY A 173 3.95 -11.22 -15.92
N ASN A 174 3.96 -12.30 -16.73
CA ASN A 174 5.08 -12.71 -17.59
C ASN A 174 5.65 -11.60 -18.49
N ARG A 175 4.82 -10.63 -18.88
CA ARG A 175 5.23 -9.50 -19.72
C ARG A 175 6.27 -8.58 -19.05
N ARG A 176 6.31 -8.52 -17.71
CA ARG A 176 7.36 -7.75 -17.00
C ARG A 176 8.68 -8.49 -16.91
N LEU A 177 8.66 -9.82 -16.96
CA LEU A 177 9.87 -10.64 -16.96
C LEU A 177 10.56 -10.60 -18.32
N SER A 178 9.79 -10.57 -19.40
CA SER A 178 10.35 -10.44 -20.75
C SER A 178 11.07 -9.11 -20.98
N ASP A 179 10.75 -8.06 -20.21
CA ASP A 179 11.45 -6.78 -20.30
C ASP A 179 12.77 -6.79 -19.50
N LEU A 180 13.00 -7.81 -18.66
CA LEU A 180 14.20 -7.98 -17.83
C LEU A 180 15.21 -9.00 -18.40
N VAL A 181 14.82 -9.80 -19.40
CA VAL A 181 15.61 -10.90 -20.01
C VAL A 181 15.92 -10.61 -21.46
#